data_AF-W7U7T7-F1
#
_entry.id   AF-W7U7T7-F1
#
_cell.length_a   1.000
_cell.length_b   1.000
_cell.length_c   1.000
_cell.angle_alpha   90.00
_cell.angle_beta   90.00
_cell.angle_gamma   90.00
#
_symmetry.space_group_name_H-M   'P 1'
#
loop_
_entity.id
_entity.type
_entity.pdbx_description
1 polymer ?
#
loop_
_entity_poly.entity_id
_entity_poly.type
_entity_poly.pdbx_seq_one_letter_code
_entity_poly.pdbx_strand_id
1 'polypeptide(L)'
;MDASTISSSSPSSFLVSSTASSASSTSSPSSSSPLELSLEFPTLLDNMDVMFQRAHDGAKTCKAFSTFLQQSAVLEEGYGSSIVKVGEAFAGIQESNAPSVVAATAGASASIQALGRQHVGLANTLSQDVCKSLGAYVDQQSAMLRGMIQEVHALVEDLEKEKAAHKKIRDKHKKACKEAEGVLKKGGALSLPPVPPPLSQLPDAIDVAVAAPPSLPSSLPPSLPPSTAADPISGPDHSDATSSPIPPSAPPSVPAVSSSILRLQDRAQEALFDLRAMEKEYQTSKNRMEGKEEAFRRALREHLGRFQVQEEARALFVKQQLQRPP
;
A
#
# COMPACT_ATOMS: atom_id res chain seq x y z
N MET A 1 55.64 -44.61 38.57
CA MET A 1 54.44 -44.92 39.38
C MET A 1 53.95 -43.57 39.87
N ASP A 2 53.00 -42.87 39.25
CA ASP A 2 51.97 -43.28 38.29
C ASP A 2 51.81 -42.23 37.19
N ALA A 3 51.55 -42.74 35.99
CA ALA A 3 51.26 -41.98 34.79
C ALA A 3 49.75 -41.91 34.60
N SER A 4 49.19 -40.70 34.54
CA SER A 4 47.79 -40.48 34.17
C SER A 4 47.73 -39.56 32.95
N THR A 5 47.82 -40.25 31.82
CA THR A 5 47.12 -40.08 30.56
C THR A 5 46.50 -38.72 30.22
N ILE A 6 47.10 -38.14 29.18
CA ILE A 6 46.64 -37.03 28.35
C ILE A 6 45.30 -37.39 27.69
N SER A 7 44.30 -36.51 27.77
CA SER A 7 43.13 -36.52 26.89
C SER A 7 43.04 -35.18 26.18
N SER A 8 43.58 -35.14 24.97
CA SER A 8 43.52 -34.03 24.03
C SER A 8 42.25 -34.18 23.17
N SER A 9 41.25 -33.34 23.41
CA SER A 9 40.14 -33.14 22.47
C SER A 9 40.39 -31.88 21.64
N SER A 10 40.81 -32.08 20.40
CA SER A 10 40.93 -31.04 19.38
C SER A 10 39.56 -30.42 19.04
N PRO A 11 39.50 -29.13 18.68
CA PRO A 11 38.27 -28.50 18.23
C PRO A 11 37.98 -28.88 16.76
N SER A 12 36.75 -29.32 16.52
CA SER A 12 36.23 -29.60 15.18
C SER A 12 36.28 -28.34 14.30
N SER A 13 37.01 -28.46 13.20
CA SER A 13 37.08 -27.51 12.11
C SER A 13 35.71 -27.28 11.46
N PHE A 14 35.30 -26.00 11.39
CA PHE A 14 34.22 -25.54 10.53
C PHE A 14 34.64 -25.66 9.06
N LEU A 15 34.02 -26.57 8.30
CA LEU A 15 34.04 -26.55 6.84
C LEU A 15 32.80 -25.79 6.36
N VAL A 16 32.99 -24.50 6.05
CA VAL A 16 32.06 -23.73 5.22
C VAL A 16 32.24 -24.22 3.79
N SER A 17 31.27 -24.96 3.25
CA SER A 17 31.18 -25.23 1.82
C SER A 17 30.67 -24.00 1.11
N SER A 18 31.60 -23.20 0.58
CA SER A 18 31.34 -22.17 -0.42
C SER A 18 31.09 -22.83 -1.78
N THR A 19 29.85 -22.81 -2.26
CA THR A 19 29.57 -23.02 -3.69
C THR A 19 29.60 -21.67 -4.39
N ALA A 20 30.81 -21.28 -4.79
CA ALA A 20 31.01 -20.24 -5.78
C ALA A 20 30.78 -20.86 -7.17
N SER A 21 29.66 -20.53 -7.80
CA SER A 21 29.47 -20.76 -9.23
C SER A 21 29.85 -19.49 -9.98
N SER A 22 31.06 -19.49 -10.52
CA SER A 22 31.51 -18.56 -11.54
C SER A 22 30.77 -18.86 -12.84
N ALA A 23 30.06 -17.87 -13.37
CA ALA A 23 29.68 -17.83 -14.78
C ALA A 23 29.99 -16.44 -15.31
N SER A 24 31.21 -16.29 -15.82
CA SER A 24 31.58 -15.22 -16.74
C SER A 24 30.86 -15.46 -18.07
N SER A 25 29.97 -14.55 -18.45
CA SER A 25 29.63 -14.38 -19.86
C SER A 25 29.46 -12.89 -20.15
N THR A 26 30.22 -12.46 -21.14
CA THR A 26 30.31 -11.12 -21.70
C THR A 26 29.09 -10.83 -22.57
N SER A 27 28.34 -9.77 -22.27
CA SER A 27 27.55 -9.04 -23.28
C SER A 27 27.19 -7.63 -22.79
N SER A 28 27.50 -6.65 -23.65
CA SER A 28 27.28 -5.21 -23.53
C SER A 28 25.79 -4.80 -23.44
N PRO A 29 25.48 -3.52 -23.14
CA PRO A 29 24.28 -3.14 -22.39
C PRO A 29 23.07 -2.92 -23.29
N SER A 30 21.97 -3.59 -22.99
CA SER A 30 20.64 -3.21 -23.49
C SER A 30 19.97 -2.31 -22.46
N SER A 31 19.63 -1.10 -22.89
CA SER A 31 18.83 -0.10 -22.20
C SER A 31 17.65 -0.71 -21.43
N SER A 32 17.74 -0.74 -20.10
CA SER A 32 16.60 -1.05 -19.25
C SER A 32 15.74 0.20 -19.10
N SER A 33 14.68 0.26 -19.89
CA SER A 33 13.50 1.09 -19.60
C SER A 33 13.05 0.82 -18.16
N PRO A 34 12.60 1.83 -17.40
CA PRO A 34 12.09 1.60 -16.05
C PRO A 34 10.88 0.67 -16.15
N LEU A 35 10.93 -0.44 -15.43
CA LEU A 35 9.83 -1.38 -15.32
C LEU A 35 8.66 -0.64 -14.65
N GLU A 36 7.71 -0.13 -15.44
CA GLU A 36 6.38 0.16 -14.96
C GLU A 36 5.73 -1.18 -14.58
N LEU A 37 5.90 -1.56 -13.32
CA LEU A 37 5.07 -2.57 -12.70
C LEU A 37 3.64 -2.03 -12.71
N SER A 38 2.82 -2.57 -13.61
CA SER A 38 1.37 -2.37 -13.57
C SER A 38 0.85 -3.10 -12.33
N LEU A 39 0.82 -2.41 -11.19
CA LEU A 39 0.27 -2.93 -9.95
C LEU A 39 -1.26 -2.87 -10.00
N GLU A 40 -1.88 -4.03 -10.13
CA GLU A 40 -3.32 -4.18 -9.93
C GLU A 40 -3.70 -4.13 -8.44
N PHE A 41 -4.95 -3.80 -8.13
CA PHE A 41 -5.40 -3.52 -6.75
C PHE A 41 -5.16 -4.65 -5.73
N PRO A 42 -5.42 -5.94 -6.04
CA PRO A 42 -5.09 -7.05 -5.12
C PRO A 42 -3.58 -7.09 -4.87
N THR A 43 -2.78 -6.96 -5.94
CA THR A 43 -1.32 -6.99 -5.85
C THR A 43 -0.76 -5.83 -5.03
N LEU A 44 -1.40 -4.66 -5.03
CA LEU A 44 -0.93 -3.51 -4.26
C LEU A 44 -1.07 -3.70 -2.75
N LEU A 45 -2.19 -4.26 -2.29
CA LEU A 45 -2.40 -4.54 -0.87
C LEU A 45 -1.59 -5.77 -0.42
N ASP A 46 -1.55 -6.82 -1.23
CA ASP A 46 -0.72 -8.01 -0.96
C ASP A 46 0.76 -7.65 -0.86
N ASN A 47 1.22 -6.68 -1.67
CA ASN A 47 2.57 -6.14 -1.57
C ASN A 47 2.82 -5.41 -0.25
N MET A 48 1.80 -4.79 0.38
CA MET A 48 1.98 -4.14 1.68
C MET A 48 2.30 -5.15 2.79
N ASP A 49 1.65 -6.30 2.81
CA ASP A 49 1.92 -7.35 3.80
C ASP A 49 3.35 -7.89 3.65
N VAL A 50 3.80 -8.12 2.42
CA VAL A 50 5.19 -8.51 2.12
C VAL A 50 6.17 -7.42 2.60
N MET A 51 5.83 -6.15 2.41
CA MET A 51 6.68 -5.05 2.87
C MET A 51 6.71 -4.92 4.40
N PHE A 52 5.59 -5.13 5.08
CA PHE A 52 5.54 -5.19 6.54
C PHE A 52 6.42 -6.30 7.09
N GLN A 53 6.32 -7.48 6.47
CA GLN A 53 7.14 -8.63 6.84
C GLN A 53 8.62 -8.35 6.61
N ARG A 54 8.97 -7.75 5.46
CA ARG A 54 10.36 -7.36 5.16
C ARG A 54 10.91 -6.37 6.18
N ALA A 55 10.16 -5.33 6.51
CA ALA A 55 10.59 -4.33 7.50
C ALA A 55 10.76 -4.95 8.89
N HIS A 56 9.85 -5.83 9.28
CA HIS A 56 9.95 -6.61 10.51
C HIS A 56 11.21 -7.48 10.55
N ASP A 57 11.49 -8.21 9.47
CA ASP A 57 12.68 -9.06 9.36
C ASP A 57 13.98 -8.23 9.32
N GLY A 58 13.93 -7.03 8.74
CA GLY A 58 15.01 -6.06 8.79
C GLY A 58 15.34 -5.63 10.23
N ALA A 59 14.32 -5.28 11.02
CA ALA A 59 14.49 -4.94 12.44
C ALA A 59 14.99 -6.13 13.27
N LYS A 60 14.47 -7.33 13.02
CA LYS A 60 14.91 -8.58 13.64
C LYS A 60 16.39 -8.86 13.35
N THR A 61 16.83 -8.64 12.11
CA THR A 61 18.22 -8.80 11.69
C THR A 61 19.14 -7.83 12.42
N CYS A 62 18.75 -6.55 12.53
CA CYS A 62 19.49 -5.55 13.31
C CYS A 62 19.62 -5.96 14.78
N LYS A 63 18.54 -6.48 15.38
CA LYS A 63 18.56 -6.98 16.77
C LYS A 63 19.50 -8.17 16.93
N ALA A 64 19.45 -9.14 16.01
CA ALA A 64 20.36 -10.28 16.02
C ALA A 64 21.83 -9.85 15.90
N PHE A 65 22.11 -8.87 15.04
CA PHE A 65 23.44 -8.29 14.88
C PHE A 65 23.92 -7.59 16.16
N SER A 66 23.05 -6.81 16.82
CA SER A 66 23.36 -6.20 18.13
C SER A 66 23.68 -7.25 19.19
N THR A 67 22.93 -8.35 19.25
CA THR A 67 23.19 -9.45 20.20
C THR A 67 24.54 -10.11 19.93
N PHE A 68 24.89 -10.34 18.67
CA PHE A 68 26.19 -10.88 18.28
C PHE A 68 27.36 -9.97 18.71
N LEU A 69 27.24 -8.66 18.48
CA LEU A 69 28.26 -7.70 18.90
C LEU A 69 28.36 -7.62 20.43
N GLN A 70 27.24 -7.73 21.14
CA GLN A 70 27.23 -7.77 22.59
C GLN A 70 27.97 -8.99 23.14
N GLN A 71 27.78 -10.16 22.52
CA GLN A 71 28.54 -11.37 22.88
C GLN A 71 30.03 -11.20 22.60
N SER A 72 30.37 -10.59 21.47
CA SER A 72 31.77 -10.28 21.12
C SER A 72 32.40 -9.33 22.13
N ALA A 73 31.69 -8.29 22.58
CA ALA A 73 32.16 -7.37 23.62
C ALA A 73 32.45 -8.09 24.94
N VAL A 74 31.59 -9.02 25.37
CA VAL A 74 31.81 -9.79 26.62
C VAL A 74 33.06 -10.66 26.53
N LEU A 75 33.28 -11.32 25.38
CA LEU A 75 34.49 -12.11 25.16
C LEU A 75 35.75 -11.24 25.18
N GLU A 76 35.68 -10.08 24.52
CA GLU A 76 36.78 -9.13 24.42
C GLU A 76 37.15 -8.55 25.79
N GLU A 77 36.16 -8.21 26.62
CA GLU A 77 36.35 -7.73 27.98
C GLU A 77 37.02 -8.79 28.86
N GLY A 78 36.56 -10.05 28.76
CA GLY A 78 37.13 -11.18 29.50
C GLY A 78 38.57 -11.47 29.08
N TYR A 79 38.86 -11.41 27.79
CA TYR A 79 40.20 -11.59 27.24
C TYR A 79 41.15 -10.46 27.67
N GLY A 80 40.76 -9.21 27.47
CA GLY A 80 41.54 -8.04 27.87
C GLY A 80 41.84 -8.02 29.37
N SER A 81 40.83 -8.32 30.20
CA SER A 81 40.99 -8.42 31.65
C SER A 81 41.98 -9.51 32.06
N SER A 82 41.97 -10.65 31.35
CA SER A 82 42.91 -11.74 31.61
C SER A 82 44.34 -11.36 31.23
N ILE A 83 44.54 -10.64 30.13
CA ILE A 83 45.85 -10.10 29.73
C ILE A 83 46.39 -9.14 30.79
N VAL A 84 45.55 -8.22 31.30
CA VAL A 84 45.98 -7.27 32.35
C VAL A 84 46.50 -8.03 33.58
N LYS A 85 45.77 -9.06 34.04
CA LYS A 85 46.18 -9.91 35.17
C LYS A 85 47.51 -10.63 34.90
N VAL A 86 47.75 -11.12 33.68
CA VAL A 86 49.04 -11.71 33.30
C VAL A 86 50.16 -10.67 33.38
N GLY A 87 49.91 -9.46 32.88
CA GLY A 87 50.87 -8.36 32.99
C GLY A 87 51.19 -7.99 34.43
N GLU A 88 50.18 -7.92 35.31
CA GLU A 88 50.35 -7.70 36.75
C GLU A 88 51.16 -8.81 37.42
N ALA A 89 50.88 -10.07 37.11
CA ALA A 89 51.64 -11.20 37.62
C ALA A 89 53.12 -11.15 37.17
N PHE A 90 53.37 -10.74 35.92
CA PHE A 90 54.72 -10.59 35.38
C PHE A 90 55.52 -9.48 36.07
N ALA A 91 54.87 -8.42 36.53
CA ALA A 91 55.53 -7.36 37.31
C ALA A 91 56.05 -7.86 38.67
N GLY A 92 55.48 -8.94 39.20
CA GLY A 92 55.88 -9.55 40.47
C GLY A 92 57.07 -10.51 40.39
N ILE A 93 57.54 -10.85 39.18
CA ILE A 93 58.64 -11.79 38.99
C ILE A 93 59.97 -11.02 38.92
N GLN A 94 60.85 -11.26 39.90
CA GLN A 94 62.19 -10.67 39.93
C GLN A 94 63.23 -11.76 39.61
N GLU A 95 63.69 -11.82 38.36
CA GLU A 95 64.66 -12.83 37.91
C GLU A 95 66.12 -12.44 38.21
N SER A 96 66.40 -11.14 38.31
CA SER A 96 67.74 -10.59 38.56
C SER A 96 67.65 -9.18 39.14
N ASN A 97 68.67 -8.79 39.92
CA ASN A 97 68.83 -7.42 40.42
C ASN A 97 69.56 -6.50 39.42
N ALA A 98 69.95 -7.01 38.25
CA ALA A 98 70.58 -6.21 37.21
C ALA A 98 69.61 -5.12 36.69
N PRO A 99 69.98 -3.83 36.74
CA PRO A 99 69.08 -2.73 36.39
C PRO A 99 68.47 -2.83 34.99
N SER A 100 69.22 -3.33 34.01
CA SER A 100 68.76 -3.53 32.63
C SER A 100 67.67 -4.59 32.51
N VAL A 101 67.77 -5.68 33.28
CA VAL A 101 66.78 -6.77 33.30
C VAL A 101 65.51 -6.31 33.99
N VAL A 102 65.62 -5.63 35.13
CA VAL A 102 64.47 -5.05 35.85
C VAL A 102 63.70 -4.08 34.95
N ALA A 103 64.40 -3.20 34.23
CA ALA A 103 63.78 -2.26 33.30
C ALA A 103 63.08 -2.97 32.13
N ALA A 104 63.69 -4.02 31.57
CA ALA A 104 63.11 -4.79 30.48
C ALA A 104 61.84 -5.54 30.92
N THR A 105 61.86 -6.20 32.09
CA THR A 105 60.70 -6.91 32.65
C THR A 105 59.54 -5.95 32.97
N ALA A 106 59.85 -4.78 33.54
CA ALA A 106 58.86 -3.73 33.78
C ALA A 106 58.24 -3.21 32.47
N GLY A 107 59.07 -2.99 31.44
CA GLY A 107 58.60 -2.58 30.11
C GLY A 107 57.70 -3.62 29.44
N ALA A 108 58.04 -4.91 29.57
CA ALA A 108 57.24 -6.02 29.07
C ALA A 108 55.88 -6.10 29.79
N SER A 109 55.88 -6.05 31.13
CA SER A 109 54.64 -6.02 31.92
C SER A 109 53.75 -4.84 31.52
N ALA A 110 54.30 -3.63 31.41
CA ALA A 110 53.56 -2.45 31.02
C ALA A 110 52.93 -2.59 29.62
N SER A 111 53.65 -3.19 28.67
CA SER A 111 53.18 -3.44 27.31
C SER A 111 52.05 -4.48 27.27
N ILE A 112 52.17 -5.57 28.03
CA ILE A 112 51.12 -6.59 28.18
C ILE A 112 49.85 -5.94 28.74
N GLN A 113 49.97 -5.18 29.83
CA GLN A 113 48.81 -4.50 30.42
C GLN A 113 48.20 -3.46 29.46
N ALA A 114 49.02 -2.75 28.68
CA ALA A 114 48.52 -1.79 27.69
C ALA A 114 47.68 -2.50 26.60
N LEU A 115 48.14 -3.64 26.10
CA LEU A 115 47.36 -4.47 25.17
C LEU A 115 46.05 -4.93 25.80
N GLY A 116 46.08 -5.44 27.03
CA GLY A 116 44.86 -5.85 27.74
C GLY A 116 43.85 -4.70 27.90
N ARG A 117 44.33 -3.49 28.21
CA ARG A 117 43.49 -2.28 28.27
C ARG A 117 42.92 -1.88 26.90
N GLN A 118 43.63 -2.12 25.79
CA GLN A 118 43.08 -1.89 24.44
C GLN A 118 41.88 -2.81 24.15
N HIS A 119 41.98 -4.10 24.48
CA HIS A 119 40.87 -5.05 24.34
C HIS A 119 39.66 -4.66 25.21
N VAL A 120 39.89 -4.30 26.49
CA VAL A 120 38.81 -3.78 27.35
C VAL A 120 38.21 -2.49 26.80
N GLY A 121 39.02 -1.60 26.21
CA GLY A 121 38.55 -0.41 25.51
C GLY A 121 37.63 -0.74 24.36
N LEU A 122 38.03 -1.67 23.48
CA LEU A 122 37.21 -2.14 22.36
C LEU A 122 35.87 -2.74 22.83
N ALA A 123 35.89 -3.56 23.88
CA ALA A 123 34.68 -4.11 24.47
C ALA A 123 33.69 -3.02 24.94
N ASN A 124 34.21 -1.95 25.54
CA ASN A 124 33.41 -0.80 25.94
C ASN A 124 32.85 -0.05 24.72
N THR A 125 33.64 0.19 23.68
CA THR A 125 33.15 0.82 22.43
C THR A 125 32.02 -0.01 21.80
N LEU A 126 32.21 -1.32 21.68
CA LEU A 126 31.19 -2.22 21.12
C LEU A 126 29.89 -2.19 21.93
N SER A 127 29.98 -2.33 23.25
CA SER A 127 28.81 -2.42 24.12
C SER A 127 28.10 -1.07 24.34
N GLN A 128 28.85 0.01 24.57
CA GLN A 128 28.28 1.31 24.94
C GLN A 128 27.90 2.16 23.74
N ASP A 129 28.60 2.04 22.62
CA ASP A 129 28.33 2.89 21.45
C ASP A 129 27.56 2.12 20.38
N VAL A 130 28.14 1.03 19.88
CA VAL A 130 27.57 0.32 18.72
C VAL A 130 26.27 -0.40 19.10
N CYS A 131 26.29 -1.24 20.14
CA CYS A 131 25.10 -1.99 20.58
C CYS A 131 23.97 -1.07 21.05
N LYS A 132 24.27 0.00 21.82
CA LYS A 132 23.23 0.96 22.25
C LYS A 132 22.62 1.70 21.06
N SER A 133 23.45 2.14 20.10
CA SER A 133 22.98 2.80 18.88
C SER A 133 22.09 1.89 18.04
N LEU A 134 22.49 0.63 17.86
CA LEU A 134 21.70 -0.39 17.16
C LEU A 134 20.37 -0.67 17.88
N GLY A 135 20.39 -0.80 19.21
CA GLY A 135 19.18 -1.01 20.01
C GLY A 135 18.16 0.12 19.84
N ALA A 136 18.60 1.37 20.01
CA ALA A 136 17.75 2.54 19.83
C ALA A 136 17.17 2.63 18.40
N TYR A 137 17.98 2.30 17.40
CA TYR A 137 17.53 2.26 16.01
C TYR A 137 16.47 1.18 15.77
N VAL A 138 16.63 -0.02 16.33
CA VAL A 138 15.62 -1.10 16.24
C VAL A 138 14.30 -0.67 16.86
N ASP A 139 14.32 0.00 18.00
CA ASP A 139 13.11 0.49 18.67
C ASP A 139 12.40 1.54 17.82
N GLN A 140 13.15 2.48 17.25
CA GLN A 140 12.63 3.49 16.33
C GLN A 140 11.98 2.86 15.09
N GLN A 141 12.67 1.91 14.45
CA GLN A 141 12.18 1.19 13.28
C GLN A 141 10.90 0.40 13.58
N SER A 142 10.87 -0.28 14.73
CA SER A 142 9.70 -1.05 15.17
C SER A 142 8.49 -0.15 15.46
N ALA A 143 8.70 1.02 16.05
CA ALA A 143 7.64 2.00 16.28
C ALA A 143 7.08 2.57 14.96
N MET A 144 7.96 2.92 14.03
CA MET A 144 7.58 3.43 12.70
C MET A 144 6.77 2.39 11.92
N LEU A 145 7.21 1.13 11.91
CA LEU A 145 6.50 0.03 11.27
C LEU A 145 5.08 -0.15 11.85
N ARG A 146 4.95 -0.14 13.18
CA ARG A 146 3.62 -0.23 13.84
C ARG A 146 2.69 0.91 13.41
N GLY A 147 3.20 2.14 13.33
CA GLY A 147 2.42 3.29 12.88
C GLY A 147 1.92 3.13 11.45
N MET A 148 2.79 2.69 10.53
CA MET A 148 2.38 2.47 9.14
C MET A 148 1.37 1.34 8.97
N ILE A 149 1.52 0.24 9.73
CA ILE A 149 0.53 -0.85 9.72
C ILE A 149 -0.85 -0.32 10.17
N GLN A 150 -0.90 0.51 11.23
CA GLN A 150 -2.14 1.11 11.70
C GLN A 150 -2.77 2.06 10.68
N GLU A 151 -1.96 2.90 10.04
CA GLU A 151 -2.41 3.81 8.97
C GLU A 151 -3.03 3.03 7.80
N VAL A 152 -2.36 1.98 7.32
CA VAL A 152 -2.87 1.13 6.22
C VAL A 152 -4.13 0.40 6.62
N HIS A 153 -4.19 -0.15 7.84
CA HIS A 153 -5.39 -0.82 8.33
C HIS A 153 -6.59 0.13 8.41
N ALA A 154 -6.38 1.37 8.89
CA ALA A 154 -7.43 2.39 8.93
C ALA A 154 -7.93 2.76 7.52
N LEU A 155 -7.03 2.87 6.55
CA LEU A 155 -7.39 3.12 5.15
C LEU A 155 -8.23 1.98 4.55
N VAL A 156 -7.88 0.72 4.84
CA VAL A 156 -8.65 -0.46 4.40
C VAL A 156 -10.04 -0.45 5.02
N GLU A 157 -10.12 -0.22 6.34
CA GLU A 157 -11.40 -0.15 7.05
C GLU A 157 -12.33 0.94 6.50
N ASP A 158 -11.77 2.13 6.23
CA ASP A 158 -12.52 3.24 5.65
C ASP A 158 -13.04 2.94 4.24
N LEU A 159 -12.24 2.27 3.41
CA LEU A 159 -12.66 1.87 2.07
C LEU A 159 -13.76 0.80 2.12
N GLU A 160 -13.62 -0.21 2.99
CA GLU A 160 -14.62 -1.26 3.14
C GLU A 160 -15.95 -0.72 3.69
N LYS A 161 -15.92 0.26 4.59
CA LYS A 161 -17.12 0.99 5.03
C LYS A 161 -17.82 1.69 3.86
N GLU A 162 -17.06 2.34 2.98
CA GLU A 162 -17.61 3.02 1.81
C GLU A 162 -18.19 2.02 0.80
N LYS A 163 -17.49 0.92 0.50
CA LYS A 163 -18.00 -0.15 -0.37
C LYS A 163 -19.29 -0.75 0.18
N ALA A 164 -19.37 -1.00 1.50
CA ALA A 164 -20.57 -1.51 2.14
C ALA A 164 -21.75 -0.51 2.05
N ALA A 165 -21.49 0.80 2.18
CA ALA A 165 -22.49 1.83 2.01
C ALA A 165 -23.00 1.89 0.54
N HIS A 166 -22.08 1.86 -0.43
CA HIS A 166 -22.41 1.84 -1.84
C HIS A 166 -23.24 0.61 -2.23
N LYS A 167 -22.87 -0.57 -1.72
CA LYS A 167 -23.62 -1.82 -1.92
C LYS A 167 -25.09 -1.69 -1.49
N LYS A 168 -25.36 -1.08 -0.32
CA LYS A 168 -26.74 -0.86 0.15
C LYS A 168 -27.54 0.04 -0.79
N ILE A 169 -26.93 1.11 -1.32
CA ILE A 169 -27.59 2.03 -2.25
C ILE A 169 -27.84 1.35 -3.60
N ARG A 170 -26.86 0.60 -4.12
CA ARG A 170 -27.01 -0.21 -5.33
C ARG A 170 -28.13 -1.23 -5.21
N ASP A 171 -28.24 -1.92 -4.07
CA ASP A 171 -29.29 -2.92 -3.86
C ASP A 171 -30.69 -2.28 -3.77
N LYS A 172 -30.81 -1.07 -3.16
CA LYS A 172 -32.05 -0.27 -3.19
C LYS A 172 -32.40 0.17 -4.62
N HIS A 173 -31.42 0.66 -5.37
CA HIS A 173 -31.61 1.06 -6.77
C HIS A 173 -32.12 -0.11 -7.62
N LYS A 174 -31.47 -1.28 -7.51
CA LYS A 174 -31.88 -2.52 -8.18
C LYS A 174 -33.31 -2.94 -7.83
N LYS A 175 -33.75 -2.73 -6.58
CA LYS A 175 -35.13 -2.97 -6.16
C LYS A 175 -36.09 -1.98 -6.81
N ALA A 176 -35.78 -0.69 -6.81
CA ALA A 176 -36.58 0.35 -7.47
C ALA A 176 -36.75 0.10 -8.98
N CYS A 177 -35.68 -0.33 -9.68
CA CYS A 177 -35.78 -0.72 -11.09
C CYS A 177 -36.81 -1.83 -11.31
N LYS A 178 -36.75 -2.89 -10.49
CA LYS A 178 -37.69 -4.03 -10.61
C LYS A 178 -39.14 -3.63 -10.31
N GLU A 179 -39.35 -2.74 -9.35
CA GLU A 179 -40.69 -2.23 -9.01
C GLU A 179 -41.26 -1.38 -10.15
N ALA A 180 -40.47 -0.45 -10.69
CA ALA A 180 -40.87 0.37 -11.84
C ALA A 180 -41.18 -0.48 -13.09
N GLU A 181 -40.33 -1.47 -13.40
CA GLU A 181 -40.61 -2.44 -14.48
C GLU A 181 -41.91 -3.23 -14.24
N GLY A 182 -42.17 -3.63 -13.00
CA GLY A 182 -43.39 -4.35 -12.62
C GLY A 182 -44.65 -3.51 -12.80
N VAL A 183 -44.61 -2.21 -12.48
CA VAL A 183 -45.73 -1.28 -12.67
C VAL A 183 -45.97 -1.04 -14.17
N LEU A 184 -44.92 -0.85 -14.95
CA LEU A 184 -45.03 -0.61 -16.40
C LEU A 184 -45.55 -1.83 -17.17
N LYS A 185 -45.12 -3.04 -16.80
CA LYS A 185 -45.66 -4.28 -17.40
C LYS A 185 -47.15 -4.47 -17.12
N LYS A 186 -47.62 -4.06 -15.95
CA LYS A 186 -49.06 -4.05 -15.61
C LYS A 186 -49.82 -2.93 -16.33
N GLY A 187 -49.12 -1.87 -16.74
CA GLY A 187 -49.61 -0.70 -17.48
C GLY A 187 -50.15 -0.99 -18.87
N GLY A 188 -49.69 -2.06 -19.54
CA GLY A 188 -49.91 -2.23 -20.98
C GLY A 188 -49.25 -1.10 -21.79
N ALA A 189 -49.35 -1.14 -23.12
CA ALA A 189 -48.75 -0.18 -24.07
C ALA A 189 -49.37 1.24 -23.99
N LEU A 190 -49.40 1.84 -22.81
CA LEU A 190 -49.54 3.27 -22.64
C LEU A 190 -48.23 3.90 -23.11
N SER A 191 -48.34 4.90 -24.00
CA SER A 191 -47.21 5.69 -24.53
C SER A 191 -46.53 6.47 -23.39
N LEU A 192 -45.76 5.76 -22.57
CA LEU A 192 -44.92 6.31 -21.52
C LEU A 192 -43.50 6.46 -22.05
N PRO A 193 -42.76 7.49 -21.59
CA PRO A 193 -41.37 7.68 -21.98
C PRO A 193 -40.54 6.43 -21.64
N PRO A 194 -39.57 6.07 -22.49
CA PRO A 194 -38.79 4.85 -22.31
C PRO A 194 -38.09 4.88 -20.94
N VAL A 195 -38.21 3.78 -20.21
CA VAL A 195 -37.42 3.55 -18.99
C VAL A 195 -35.96 3.59 -19.40
N PRO A 196 -35.09 4.36 -18.71
CA PRO A 196 -33.66 4.24 -18.93
C PRO A 196 -33.28 2.76 -18.70
N PRO A 197 -32.55 2.14 -19.65
CA PRO A 197 -32.21 0.73 -19.52
C PRO A 197 -31.46 0.52 -18.21
N PRO A 198 -31.76 -0.56 -17.45
CA PRO A 198 -30.98 -0.87 -16.28
C PRO A 198 -29.53 -1.06 -16.72
N LEU A 199 -28.63 -0.19 -16.25
CA LEU A 199 -27.18 -0.31 -16.45
C LEU A 199 -26.58 -1.58 -15.79
N SER A 200 -27.44 -2.48 -15.27
CA SER A 200 -27.12 -3.76 -14.65
C SER A 200 -26.94 -4.92 -15.65
N GLN A 201 -26.88 -4.67 -16.95
CA GLN A 201 -26.58 -5.69 -17.98
C GLN A 201 -25.19 -5.57 -18.62
N LEU A 202 -24.30 -4.73 -18.08
CA LEU A 202 -22.88 -5.00 -18.28
C LEU A 202 -22.52 -6.23 -17.42
N PRO A 203 -21.93 -7.30 -17.98
CA PRO A 203 -21.51 -8.44 -17.18
C PRO A 203 -20.59 -7.95 -16.06
N ASP A 204 -20.98 -8.25 -14.83
CA ASP A 204 -20.11 -8.24 -13.65
C ASP A 204 -18.98 -9.24 -13.93
N ALA A 205 -17.87 -8.77 -14.47
CA ALA A 205 -16.60 -9.47 -14.45
C ALA A 205 -15.66 -8.72 -13.49
N ILE A 206 -16.01 -8.65 -12.21
CA ILE A 206 -15.02 -8.50 -11.13
C ILE A 206 -15.54 -9.26 -9.89
N ASP A 207 -15.58 -10.58 -10.02
CA ASP A 207 -15.05 -11.45 -8.98
C ASP A 207 -13.88 -12.19 -9.65
N VAL A 208 -12.66 -11.98 -9.13
CA VAL A 208 -11.36 -12.61 -9.51
C VAL A 208 -10.53 -11.99 -10.67
N ALA A 209 -9.35 -11.47 -10.30
CA ALA A 209 -8.03 -11.36 -10.99
C ALA A 209 -7.87 -10.86 -12.46
N VAL A 210 -6.94 -9.91 -12.61
CA VAL A 210 -5.86 -9.81 -13.64
C VAL A 210 -6.17 -9.70 -15.14
N ALA A 211 -5.65 -8.60 -15.71
CA ALA A 211 -5.18 -8.32 -17.07
C ALA A 211 -6.03 -7.45 -18.03
N ALA A 212 -5.35 -6.50 -18.67
CA ALA A 212 -5.72 -5.65 -19.82
C ALA A 212 -4.52 -5.62 -20.82
N PRO A 213 -4.47 -4.89 -21.98
CA PRO A 213 -5.44 -4.34 -22.96
C PRO A 213 -4.96 -4.56 -24.46
N PRO A 214 -5.28 -3.76 -25.54
CA PRO A 214 -4.91 -2.33 -25.73
C PRO A 214 -5.87 -1.35 -26.53
N SER A 215 -5.76 -0.05 -26.18
CA SER A 215 -5.75 1.25 -26.95
C SER A 215 -6.90 1.83 -27.85
N LEU A 216 -7.45 3.00 -27.39
CA LEU A 216 -7.70 4.39 -27.96
C LEU A 216 -7.59 4.70 -29.49
N PRO A 217 -8.20 5.79 -30.08
CA PRO A 217 -8.24 7.18 -29.55
C PRO A 217 -9.44 8.15 -29.84
N SER A 218 -9.56 9.15 -28.96
CA SER A 218 -9.79 10.62 -29.14
C SER A 218 -10.96 11.25 -29.95
N SER A 219 -11.78 12.09 -29.29
CA SER A 219 -11.79 13.58 -29.40
C SER A 219 -13.15 14.26 -29.08
N LEU A 220 -13.08 15.35 -28.31
CA LEU A 220 -14.08 16.40 -27.99
C LEU A 220 -13.62 17.70 -28.72
N PRO A 221 -14.28 18.90 -28.66
CA PRO A 221 -15.69 19.36 -28.51
C PRO A 221 -15.98 20.59 -29.46
N PRO A 222 -16.64 21.73 -29.08
CA PRO A 222 -18.02 22.05 -28.64
C PRO A 222 -18.73 23.15 -29.49
N SER A 223 -19.99 23.52 -29.15
CA SER A 223 -20.45 24.92 -28.82
C SER A 223 -21.87 25.30 -29.31
N LEU A 224 -22.70 25.75 -28.36
CA LEU A 224 -23.92 26.59 -28.47
C LEU A 224 -23.54 28.07 -28.77
N PRO A 225 -24.45 29.08 -28.75
CA PRO A 225 -25.77 29.33 -29.38
C PRO A 225 -25.78 30.79 -29.96
N PRO A 226 -26.80 31.71 -29.83
CA PRO A 226 -28.28 31.66 -29.84
C PRO A 226 -28.95 32.71 -30.79
N SER A 227 -30.30 32.71 -30.81
CA SER A 227 -31.17 33.91 -30.65
C SER A 227 -31.91 34.57 -31.84
N THR A 228 -33.21 34.76 -31.59
CA THR A 228 -34.12 35.92 -31.88
C THR A 228 -34.68 36.22 -33.28
N ALA A 229 -36.03 36.22 -33.30
CA ALA A 229 -36.98 37.23 -33.80
C ALA A 229 -37.02 37.61 -35.29
N ALA A 230 -38.20 37.44 -35.91
CA ALA A 230 -39.13 38.51 -36.29
C ALA A 230 -39.97 38.13 -37.54
N ASP A 231 -41.29 38.29 -37.40
CA ASP A 231 -42.29 38.54 -38.46
C ASP A 231 -42.01 39.89 -39.19
N PRO A 232 -42.82 40.38 -40.15
CA PRO A 232 -44.00 39.83 -40.88
C PRO A 232 -43.89 40.02 -42.41
N ILE A 233 -44.94 39.74 -43.21
CA ILE A 233 -45.47 40.62 -44.29
C ILE A 233 -46.69 40.00 -45.04
N SER A 234 -47.76 40.82 -45.10
CA SER A 234 -48.80 41.04 -46.13
C SER A 234 -49.78 39.97 -46.66
N GLY A 235 -51.07 40.36 -46.68
CA GLY A 235 -52.15 39.84 -47.54
C GLY A 235 -52.07 40.34 -49.00
N PRO A 236 -53.17 40.45 -49.81
CA PRO A 236 -54.59 40.52 -49.41
C PRO A 236 -55.62 39.79 -50.33
N ASP A 237 -56.90 39.94 -49.93
CA ASP A 237 -58.13 40.18 -50.71
C ASP A 237 -59.05 39.11 -51.38
N HIS A 238 -60.34 39.31 -51.04
CA HIS A 238 -61.61 39.20 -51.78
C HIS A 238 -62.17 37.84 -52.27
N SER A 239 -63.33 37.43 -51.73
CA SER A 239 -64.66 37.58 -52.40
C SER A 239 -65.78 36.74 -51.75
N ASP A 240 -67.00 37.24 -52.00
CA ASP A 240 -68.33 36.94 -51.48
C ASP A 240 -68.95 35.54 -51.70
N ALA A 241 -70.07 35.34 -50.97
CA ALA A 241 -71.33 34.68 -51.37
C ALA A 241 -71.73 33.33 -50.71
N THR A 242 -72.64 33.45 -49.73
CA THR A 242 -73.93 32.72 -49.55
C THR A 242 -74.04 31.21 -49.90
N SER A 243 -74.38 30.37 -48.92
CA SER A 243 -75.76 29.83 -48.71
C SER A 243 -75.82 28.55 -47.82
N SER A 244 -76.84 28.54 -46.95
CA SER A 244 -77.54 27.40 -46.32
C SER A 244 -76.98 26.69 -45.07
N PRO A 245 -77.86 26.27 -44.13
CA PRO A 245 -77.49 25.89 -42.76
C PRO A 245 -77.38 24.36 -42.58
N ILE A 246 -76.33 23.94 -41.87
CA ILE A 246 -76.08 22.55 -41.43
C ILE A 246 -76.26 22.51 -39.89
N PRO A 247 -76.93 21.49 -39.32
CA PRO A 247 -77.35 21.45 -37.91
C PRO A 247 -76.17 21.35 -36.94
N PRO A 248 -76.35 21.63 -35.63
CA PRO A 248 -75.25 21.64 -34.67
C PRO A 248 -74.70 20.21 -34.49
N SER A 249 -73.48 19.98 -34.98
CA SER A 249 -72.70 18.80 -34.59
C SER A 249 -72.40 18.85 -33.10
N ALA A 250 -72.74 17.75 -32.43
CA ALA A 250 -72.46 17.48 -31.04
C ALA A 250 -70.99 17.75 -30.66
N PRO A 251 -70.70 18.13 -29.40
CA PRO A 251 -69.34 18.29 -28.93
C PRO A 251 -68.55 16.97 -29.11
N PRO A 252 -67.26 17.02 -29.46
CA PRO A 252 -66.45 15.81 -29.60
C PRO A 252 -66.46 15.05 -28.27
N SER A 253 -66.93 13.81 -28.33
CA SER A 253 -66.98 12.91 -27.20
C SER A 253 -65.56 12.65 -26.72
N VAL A 254 -65.22 13.21 -25.57
CA VAL A 254 -63.97 12.90 -24.86
C VAL A 254 -64.00 11.40 -24.54
N PRO A 255 -63.00 10.60 -24.96
CA PRO A 255 -62.99 9.19 -24.64
C PRO A 255 -62.94 9.06 -23.12
N ALA A 256 -63.91 8.37 -22.53
CA ALA A 256 -63.94 8.08 -21.11
C ALA A 256 -62.78 7.15 -20.77
N VAL A 257 -61.61 7.72 -20.46
CA VAL A 257 -60.49 6.99 -19.89
C VAL A 257 -60.98 6.41 -18.56
N SER A 258 -61.01 5.09 -18.46
CA SER A 258 -61.47 4.41 -17.25
C SER A 258 -60.62 4.89 -16.05
N SER A 259 -61.25 5.20 -14.92
CA SER A 259 -60.55 5.68 -13.71
C SER A 259 -59.43 4.75 -13.24
N SER A 260 -59.51 3.46 -13.60
CA SER A 260 -58.45 2.47 -13.39
C SER A 260 -57.19 2.72 -14.22
N ILE A 261 -57.32 3.23 -15.45
CA ILE A 261 -56.19 3.55 -16.34
C ILE A 261 -55.45 4.79 -15.82
N LEU A 262 -56.19 5.83 -15.40
CA LEU A 262 -55.61 7.03 -14.79
C LEU A 262 -54.81 6.70 -13.51
N ARG A 263 -55.39 5.89 -12.60
CA ARG A 263 -54.68 5.43 -11.40
C ARG A 263 -53.41 4.63 -11.69
N LEU A 264 -53.40 3.88 -12.80
CA LEU A 264 -52.25 3.10 -13.23
C LEU A 264 -51.16 3.98 -13.83
N GLN A 265 -51.56 5.03 -14.57
CA GLN A 265 -50.67 6.05 -15.11
C GLN A 265 -50.03 6.89 -14.00
N ASP A 266 -50.78 7.30 -12.99
CA ASP A 266 -50.26 8.03 -11.83
C ASP A 266 -49.22 7.20 -11.07
N ARG A 267 -49.52 5.91 -10.82
CA ARG A 267 -48.56 4.98 -10.19
C ARG A 267 -47.31 4.76 -11.02
N ALA A 268 -47.44 4.70 -12.35
CA ALA A 268 -46.28 4.55 -13.24
C ALA A 268 -45.41 5.83 -13.23
N GLN A 269 -46.02 7.01 -13.18
CA GLN A 269 -45.29 8.27 -13.06
C GLN A 269 -44.59 8.41 -11.71
N GLU A 270 -45.25 8.04 -10.61
CA GLU A 270 -44.67 8.02 -9.26
C GLU A 270 -43.47 7.07 -9.20
N ALA A 271 -43.62 5.83 -9.70
CA ALA A 271 -42.52 4.86 -9.74
C ALA A 271 -41.33 5.33 -10.59
N LEU A 272 -41.56 6.04 -11.71
CA LEU A 272 -40.49 6.62 -12.53
C LEU A 272 -39.82 7.82 -11.85
N PHE A 273 -40.57 8.62 -11.10
CA PHE A 273 -40.02 9.73 -10.32
C PHE A 273 -39.09 9.21 -9.22
N ASP A 274 -39.54 8.22 -8.45
CA ASP A 274 -38.75 7.57 -7.41
C ASP A 274 -37.50 6.88 -7.98
N LEU A 275 -37.63 6.20 -9.13
CA LEU A 275 -36.50 5.58 -9.80
C LEU A 275 -35.43 6.63 -10.19
N ARG A 276 -35.81 7.79 -10.73
CA ARG A 276 -34.86 8.86 -11.05
C ARG A 276 -34.17 9.42 -9.81
N ALA A 277 -34.89 9.55 -8.70
CA ALA A 277 -34.31 9.97 -7.43
C ALA A 277 -33.27 8.94 -6.94
N MET A 278 -33.60 7.66 -7.01
CA MET A 278 -32.70 6.56 -6.64
C MET A 278 -31.49 6.44 -7.57
N GLU A 279 -31.64 6.66 -8.88
CA GLU A 279 -30.54 6.68 -9.84
C GLU A 279 -29.55 7.80 -9.51
N LYS A 280 -30.05 8.99 -9.16
CA LYS A 280 -29.19 10.10 -8.72
C LYS A 280 -28.43 9.77 -7.43
N GLU A 281 -29.07 9.12 -6.47
CA GLU A 281 -28.42 8.66 -5.23
C GLU A 281 -27.35 7.59 -5.54
N TYR A 282 -27.68 6.62 -6.41
CA TYR A 282 -26.75 5.59 -6.86
C TYR A 282 -25.52 6.18 -7.54
N GLN A 283 -25.69 7.10 -8.50
CA GLN A 283 -24.57 7.73 -9.19
C GLN A 283 -23.71 8.58 -8.25
N THR A 284 -24.34 9.29 -7.31
CA THR A 284 -23.61 10.07 -6.28
C THR A 284 -22.78 9.13 -5.39
N SER A 285 -23.35 8.01 -4.96
CA SER A 285 -22.65 7.01 -4.17
C SER A 285 -21.52 6.34 -4.95
N LYS A 286 -21.74 6.05 -6.24
CA LYS A 286 -20.72 5.48 -7.14
C LYS A 286 -19.51 6.41 -7.25
N ASN A 287 -19.73 7.68 -7.58
CA ASN A 287 -18.66 8.68 -7.70
C ASN A 287 -17.89 8.83 -6.38
N ARG A 288 -18.59 8.79 -5.23
CA ARG A 288 -17.95 8.86 -3.91
C ARG A 288 -17.08 7.64 -3.62
N MET A 289 -17.55 6.44 -3.97
CA MET A 289 -16.81 5.19 -3.82
C MET A 289 -15.56 5.17 -4.71
N GLU A 290 -15.69 5.52 -5.99
CA GLU A 290 -14.58 5.61 -6.94
C GLU A 290 -13.51 6.63 -6.48
N GLY A 291 -13.95 7.79 -5.97
CA GLY A 291 -13.04 8.80 -5.39
C GLY A 291 -12.29 8.28 -4.15
N LYS A 292 -12.95 7.48 -3.29
CA LYS A 292 -12.31 6.83 -2.13
C LYS A 292 -11.32 5.76 -2.56
N GLU A 293 -11.62 4.95 -3.57
CA GLU A 293 -10.68 3.97 -4.13
C GLU A 293 -9.43 4.62 -4.73
N GLU A 294 -9.59 5.76 -5.42
CA GLU A 294 -8.44 6.49 -5.95
C GLU A 294 -7.58 7.08 -4.82
N ALA A 295 -8.22 7.66 -3.80
CA ALA A 295 -7.51 8.18 -2.62
C ALA A 295 -6.75 7.07 -1.88
N PHE A 296 -7.38 5.92 -1.70
CA PHE A 296 -6.76 4.74 -1.11
C PHE A 296 -5.53 4.28 -1.91
N ARG A 297 -5.65 4.16 -3.24
CA ARG A 297 -4.51 3.79 -4.11
C ARG A 297 -3.36 4.79 -4.03
N ARG A 298 -3.66 6.08 -3.95
CA ARG A 298 -2.64 7.13 -3.78
C ARG A 298 -1.90 6.97 -2.45
N ALA A 299 -2.65 6.80 -1.35
CA ALA A 299 -2.08 6.61 -0.03
C ALA A 299 -1.21 5.34 0.06
N LEU A 300 -1.65 4.21 -0.53
CA LEU A 300 -0.83 3.00 -0.58
C LEU A 300 0.50 3.19 -1.33
N ARG A 301 0.49 3.92 -2.45
CA ARG A 301 1.74 4.25 -3.16
C ARG A 301 2.68 5.12 -2.33
N GLU A 302 2.13 6.08 -1.58
CA GLU A 302 2.93 6.90 -0.66
C GLU A 302 3.53 6.05 0.46
N HIS A 303 2.78 5.09 1.01
CA HIS A 303 3.29 4.13 1.98
C HIS A 303 4.41 3.27 1.41
N LEU A 304 4.28 2.75 0.18
CA LEU A 304 5.36 2.01 -0.48
C LEU A 304 6.64 2.85 -0.60
N GLY A 305 6.51 4.12 -1.00
CA GLY A 305 7.65 5.04 -1.04
C GLY A 305 8.31 5.22 0.34
N ARG A 306 7.50 5.39 1.40
CA ARG A 306 8.01 5.47 2.78
C ARG A 306 8.76 4.20 3.20
N PHE A 307 8.23 3.03 2.87
CA PHE A 307 8.89 1.75 3.13
C PHE A 307 10.24 1.62 2.44
N GLN A 308 10.32 2.03 1.17
CA GLN A 308 11.58 1.98 0.43
C GLN A 308 12.64 2.86 1.09
N VAL A 309 12.30 4.11 1.40
CA VAL A 309 13.23 5.04 2.07
C VAL A 309 13.68 4.50 3.42
N GLN A 310 12.76 3.90 4.18
CA GLN A 310 13.09 3.28 5.47
C GLN A 310 14.05 2.10 5.32
N GLU A 311 13.83 1.24 4.34
CA GLU A 311 14.69 0.06 4.10
C GLU A 311 16.08 0.46 3.61
N GLU A 312 16.17 1.46 2.74
CA GLU A 312 17.44 2.06 2.31
C GLU A 312 18.20 2.68 3.50
N ALA A 313 17.50 3.45 4.35
CA ALA A 313 18.08 4.02 5.56
C ALA A 313 18.58 2.92 6.52
N ARG A 314 17.86 1.80 6.64
CA ARG A 314 18.28 0.65 7.45
C ARG A 314 19.56 0.02 6.92
N ALA A 315 19.64 -0.23 5.62
CA ALA A 315 20.82 -0.80 5.00
C ALA A 315 22.05 0.11 5.18
N LEU A 316 21.89 1.41 4.98
CA LEU A 316 22.95 2.40 5.18
C LEU A 316 23.39 2.48 6.65
N PHE A 317 22.43 2.48 7.58
CA PHE A 317 22.72 2.51 9.01
C PHE A 317 23.56 1.30 9.43
N VAL A 318 23.14 0.08 9.04
CA VAL A 318 23.89 -1.14 9.37
C VAL A 318 25.29 -1.11 8.76
N LYS A 319 25.43 -0.67 7.51
CA LYS A 319 26.73 -0.48 6.86
C LYS A 319 27.62 0.47 7.66
N GLN A 320 27.07 1.59 8.12
CA GLN A 320 27.82 2.57 8.91
C GLN A 320 28.30 1.98 10.24
N GLN A 321 27.46 1.19 10.93
CA GLN A 321 27.87 0.52 12.17
C GLN A 321 28.98 -0.50 11.93
N LEU A 322 28.95 -1.23 10.81
CA LEU A 322 29.98 -2.20 10.43
C LEU A 322 31.33 -1.55 10.07
N GLN A 323 31.31 -0.32 9.56
CA GLN A 323 32.50 0.41 9.14
C GLN A 323 33.05 1.32 10.24
N ARG A 324 32.43 1.34 11.43
CA ARG A 324 32.85 2.20 12.52
C ARG A 324 34.24 1.76 12.99
N PRO A 325 35.23 2.67 13.00
CA PRO A 325 36.54 2.32 13.51
C PRO A 325 36.45 1.97 15.01
N PRO A 326 37.28 1.02 15.48
CA PRO A 326 37.40 0.68 16.89
C PRO A 326 37.92 1.85 17.74
#